data_AF-A0A1Y3ZNS1-F1
#
_entry.id   AF-A0A1Y3ZNS1-F1
#
_cell.length_a   1.000
_cell.length_b   1.000
_cell.length_c   1.000
_cell.angle_alpha   90.00
_cell.angle_beta   90.00
_cell.angle_gamma   90.00
#
_symmetry.space_group_name_H-M   'P 1'
#
loop_
_entity.id
_entity.type
_entity.pdbx_description
1 polymer ?
#
loop_
_entity_poly.entity_id
_entity_poly.type
_entity_poly.pdbx_seq_one_letter_code
_entity_poly.pdbx_strand_id
1 'polypeptide(L)'
;MIAFEAEVPLFLLVGFTVVAILSFIALLVLFIRSHNLNLLFFVVQLIFLILTFKYLFGLITVPDNHPMLTEECSLRVGLAGVCWACSMLFMFIGIFRIVRKKKDNAV
;
A
#
# COMPACT_ATOMS: atom_id res chain seq x y z
N MET A 1 10.53 -21.45 19.00
CA MET A 1 10.15 -20.10 18.55
C MET A 1 10.40 -19.15 19.70
N ILE A 2 11.33 -18.21 19.53
CA ILE A 2 11.71 -17.24 20.59
C ILE A 2 10.58 -16.21 20.68
N ALA A 3 10.17 -15.78 21.88
CA ALA A 3 9.03 -14.88 22.09
C ALA A 3 9.04 -13.63 21.18
N PHE A 4 10.24 -13.10 20.89
CA PHE A 4 10.43 -11.98 19.99
C PHE A 4 9.95 -12.24 18.55
N GLU A 5 10.19 -13.43 17.98
CA GLU A 5 9.79 -13.72 16.59
C GLU A 5 8.28 -13.83 16.41
N ALA A 6 7.54 -14.18 17.48
CA ALA A 6 6.09 -14.19 17.47
C ALA A 6 5.48 -12.77 17.51
N GLU A 7 6.20 -11.79 18.05
CA GLU A 7 5.73 -10.41 18.18
C GLU A 7 6.11 -9.53 16.97
N VAL A 8 7.12 -9.94 16.18
CA VAL A 8 7.56 -9.19 14.98
C VAL A 8 6.43 -8.93 13.98
N PRO A 9 5.56 -9.92 13.63
CA PRO A 9 4.42 -9.66 12.75
C PRO A 9 3.45 -8.63 13.37
N LEU A 10 3.23 -8.67 14.68
CA LEU A 10 2.35 -7.73 15.35
C LEU A 10 2.88 -6.29 15.24
N PHE A 11 4.17 -6.07 15.49
CA PHE A 11 4.78 -4.74 15.34
C PHE A 11 4.69 -4.22 13.91
N LEU A 12 4.91 -5.08 12.92
CA LEU A 12 4.80 -4.72 11.50
C LEU A 12 3.36 -4.34 11.12
N LEU A 13 2.38 -5.11 11.60
CA LEU A 13 0.94 -4.85 11.41
C LEU A 13 0.55 -3.49 12.00
N VAL A 14 0.92 -3.24 13.26
CA VAL A 14 0.59 -1.99 13.96
C VAL A 14 1.24 -0.80 13.26
N GLY A 15 2.55 -0.88 12.98
CA GLY A 15 3.29 0.19 12.31
C GLY A 15 2.70 0.54 10.94
N PHE A 16 2.42 -0.47 10.11
CA PHE A 16 1.79 -0.25 8.81
C PHE A 16 0.39 0.36 8.95
N THR A 17 -0.41 -0.12 9.89
CA THR A 17 -1.78 0.37 10.12
C THR A 17 -1.78 1.85 10.52
N VAL A 18 -0.88 2.26 11.41
CA VAL A 18 -0.73 3.66 11.83
C VAL A 18 -0.38 4.54 10.64
N VAL A 19 0.62 4.15 9.84
CA VAL A 19 1.04 4.92 8.65
C VAL A 19 -0.07 4.98 7.60
N ALA A 20 -0.80 3.88 7.38
CA ALA A 20 -1.91 3.84 6.44
C ALA A 20 -3.05 4.78 6.87
N ILE A 21 -3.41 4.81 8.15
CA ILE A 21 -4.42 5.72 8.69
C ILE A 21 -3.98 7.17 8.55
N LEU A 22 -2.74 7.51 8.94
CA LEU A 22 -2.22 8.87 8.79
C LEU A 22 -2.21 9.33 7.33
N SER A 23 -1.81 8.44 6.42
CA SER A 23 -1.83 8.71 4.98
C SER A 23 -3.25 8.95 4.46
N PHE A 24 -4.21 8.15 4.91
CA PHE A 24 -5.62 8.31 4.56
C PHE A 24 -6.19 9.64 5.08
N ILE A 25 -5.90 10.01 6.32
CA ILE A 25 -6.31 11.30 6.91
C ILE A 25 -5.71 12.45 6.12
N ALA A 26 -4.42 12.39 5.77
CA ALA A 26 -3.77 13.42 4.98
C ALA A 26 -4.44 13.59 3.60
N LEU A 27 -4.79 12.48 2.94
CA LEU A 27 -5.53 12.49 1.67
C LEU A 27 -6.94 13.09 1.83
N LEU A 28 -7.66 12.75 2.90
CA LEU A 28 -8.98 13.33 3.19
C LEU A 28 -8.92 14.84 3.40
N VAL A 29 -7.97 15.31 4.24
CA VAL A 29 -7.78 16.75 4.49
C VAL A 29 -7.46 17.48 3.19
N LEU A 30 -6.56 16.92 2.37
CA LEU A 30 -6.16 17.51 1.10
C LEU A 30 -7.30 17.47 0.05
N PHE A 31 -8.14 16.43 0.08
CA PHE A 31 -9.32 16.31 -0.77
C PHE A 31 -10.38 17.35 -0.43
N ILE A 32 -10.73 17.51 0.86
CA ILE A 32 -11.68 18.51 1.33
C ILE A 32 -11.18 19.92 0.98
N ARG A 33 -9.89 20.21 1.21
CA ARG A 33 -9.33 21.54 0.98
C ARG A 33 -9.27 21.92 -0.50
N SER A 34 -9.05 20.96 -1.39
CA SER A 34 -8.69 21.25 -2.76
C SER A 34 -9.73 20.82 -3.80
N HIS A 35 -10.71 19.99 -3.40
CA HIS A 35 -11.75 19.40 -4.26
C HIS A 35 -11.19 18.79 -5.57
N ASN A 36 -9.90 18.43 -5.57
CA ASN A 36 -9.22 17.95 -6.77
C ASN A 36 -9.47 16.46 -6.93
N LEU A 37 -10.23 16.09 -7.97
CA LEU A 37 -10.44 14.70 -8.37
C LEU A 37 -9.13 13.94 -8.64
N ASN A 38 -8.03 14.64 -8.91
CA ASN A 38 -6.70 14.05 -9.07
C ASN A 38 -6.20 13.33 -7.79
N LEU A 39 -6.73 13.69 -6.61
CA LEU A 39 -6.40 13.00 -5.35
C LEU A 39 -7.01 11.60 -5.27
N LEU A 40 -8.02 11.29 -6.08
CA LEU A 40 -8.61 9.96 -6.15
C LEU A 40 -7.57 8.91 -6.59
N PHE A 41 -6.60 9.29 -7.43
CA PHE A 41 -5.50 8.41 -7.84
C PHE A 41 -4.65 7.94 -6.66
N PHE A 42 -4.45 8.80 -5.65
CA PHE A 42 -3.70 8.45 -4.44
C PHE A 42 -4.52 7.55 -3.51
N VAL A 43 -5.85 7.68 -3.50
CA VAL A 43 -6.73 6.75 -2.77
C VAL A 43 -6.66 5.36 -3.38
N VAL A 44 -6.75 5.26 -4.71
CA VAL A 44 -6.60 3.99 -5.44
C VAL A 44 -5.21 3.38 -5.18
N GLN A 45 -4.15 4.18 -5.27
CA GLN A 45 -2.79 3.77 -4.90
C GLN A 45 -2.73 3.18 -3.48
N LEU A 46 -3.34 3.83 -2.49
CA LEU A 46 -3.33 3.40 -1.09
C LEU A 46 -4.03 2.05 -0.93
N ILE A 47 -5.14 1.82 -1.64
CA ILE A 47 -5.85 0.53 -1.65
C ILE A 47 -4.94 -0.58 -2.17
N PHE A 48 -4.26 -0.36 -3.31
CA PHE A 48 -3.31 -1.34 -3.86
C PHE A 48 -2.11 -1.59 -2.94
N LEU A 49 -1.66 -0.55 -2.22
CA LEU A 49 -0.58 -0.66 -1.24
C LEU A 49 -0.99 -1.50 -0.03
N ILE A 50 -2.21 -1.31 0.48
CA ILE A 50 -2.78 -2.14 1.56
C ILE A 50 -2.92 -3.60 1.08
N LEU A 51 -3.37 -3.81 -0.16
CA LEU A 51 -3.50 -5.16 -0.73
C LEU A 51 -2.12 -5.85 -0.84
N THR A 52 -1.11 -5.12 -1.30
CA THR A 52 0.30 -5.57 -1.32
C THR A 52 0.75 -5.99 0.07
N PHE A 53 0.51 -5.14 1.06
CA PHE A 53 0.88 -5.42 2.44
C PHE A 53 0.17 -6.67 2.97
N LYS A 54 -1.12 -6.89 2.65
CA LYS A 54 -1.82 -8.12 3.06
C LYS A 54 -1.16 -9.39 2.51
N TYR A 55 -0.73 -9.38 1.25
CA TYR A 55 -0.05 -10.54 0.66
C TYR A 55 1.33 -10.79 1.27
N LEU A 56 2.11 -9.72 1.51
CA LEU A 56 3.41 -9.83 2.18
C LEU A 56 3.27 -10.23 3.65
N PHE A 57 2.32 -9.66 4.38
CA PHE A 57 2.05 -10.01 5.76
C PHE A 57 1.66 -11.48 5.90
N GLY A 58 0.77 -11.94 5.01
CA GLY A 58 0.39 -13.33 4.93
C GLY A 58 1.55 -14.27 4.60
N LEU A 59 2.65 -13.78 4.00
CA LEU A 59 3.87 -14.56 3.76
C LEU A 59 4.66 -14.81 5.04
N ILE A 60 4.73 -13.79 5.91
CA ILE A 60 5.52 -13.79 7.13
C ILE A 60 4.82 -14.62 8.23
N THR A 61 3.51 -14.81 8.12
CA THR A 61 2.70 -15.54 9.11
C THR A 61 2.37 -16.99 8.71
N VAL A 62 2.86 -17.50 7.57
CA VAL A 62 2.54 -18.89 7.17
C VAL A 62 3.27 -19.87 8.09
N PRO A 63 2.57 -20.86 8.68
CA PRO A 63 3.23 -21.89 9.49
C PRO A 63 4.11 -22.81 8.64
N ASP A 64 5.30 -23.15 9.12
CA ASP A 64 6.29 -23.98 8.42
C ASP A 64 5.81 -25.39 8.03
N ASN A 65 4.73 -25.88 8.65
CA ASN A 65 4.25 -27.26 8.47
C ASN A 65 3.21 -27.41 7.33
N HIS A 66 3.14 -26.46 6.40
CA HIS A 66 2.18 -26.50 5.29
C HIS A 66 2.75 -27.29 4.09
N PRO A 67 2.06 -28.33 3.58
CA PRO A 67 2.59 -29.23 2.54
C PRO A 67 2.85 -28.56 1.18
N MET A 68 2.41 -27.32 0.98
CA MET A 68 2.59 -26.52 -0.25
C MET A 68 3.18 -25.13 0.04
N LEU A 69 3.96 -24.99 1.12
CA LEU A 69 4.50 -23.72 1.62
C LEU A 69 5.21 -22.88 0.54
N THR A 70 6.09 -23.51 -0.23
CA THR A 70 6.95 -22.84 -1.23
C THR A 70 6.16 -22.31 -2.43
N GLU A 71 5.12 -23.03 -2.85
CA GLU A 71 4.26 -22.62 -3.97
C GLU A 71 3.36 -21.45 -3.57
N GLU A 72 2.70 -21.55 -2.42
CA GLU A 72 1.87 -20.46 -1.89
C GLU A 72 2.70 -19.20 -1.62
N CYS A 73 3.92 -19.35 -1.10
CA CYS A 73 4.80 -18.22 -0.87
C CYS A 73 5.20 -17.54 -2.18
N SER A 74 5.60 -18.30 -3.19
CA SER A 74 5.96 -17.75 -4.50
C SER A 74 4.80 -17.00 -5.15
N LEU A 75 3.58 -17.54 -5.06
CA LEU A 75 2.38 -16.91 -5.60
C LEU A 75 2.03 -15.62 -4.85
N ARG A 76 2.09 -15.62 -3.51
CA ARG A 76 1.81 -14.44 -2.68
C ARG A 76 2.82 -13.32 -2.93
N VAL A 77 4.11 -13.64 -3.08
CA VAL A 77 5.15 -12.66 -3.44
C VAL A 77 4.92 -12.10 -4.84
N GLY A 78 4.62 -12.95 -5.82
CA GLY A 78 4.33 -12.51 -7.18
C GLY A 78 3.13 -11.56 -7.22
N LEU A 79 2.04 -11.91 -6.53
CA LEU A 79 0.84 -11.08 -6.48
C LEU A 79 1.06 -9.77 -5.70
N ALA A 80 1.84 -9.81 -4.62
CA ALA A 80 2.28 -8.61 -3.92
C ALA A 80 3.07 -7.67 -4.85
N GLY A 81 4.02 -8.21 -5.63
CA GLY A 81 4.79 -7.44 -6.59
C GLY A 81 3.93 -6.76 -7.67
N VAL A 82 2.95 -7.49 -8.22
CA VAL A 82 2.01 -6.93 -9.20
C VAL A 82 1.14 -5.83 -8.57
N CYS A 83 0.59 -6.06 -7.38
CA CYS A 83 -0.20 -5.06 -6.67
C CYS A 83 0.62 -3.80 -6.35
N TRP A 84 1.88 -3.97 -5.98
CA TRP A 84 2.80 -2.88 -5.70
C TRP A 84 3.13 -2.08 -6.96
N ALA A 85 3.39 -2.76 -8.08
CA ALA A 85 3.64 -2.11 -9.37
C ALA A 85 2.42 -1.26 -9.80
N CYS A 86 1.20 -1.81 -9.67
CA CYS A 86 -0.04 -1.07 -9.91
C CYS A 86 -0.15 0.16 -9.00
N SER A 87 0.14 0.02 -7.71
CA SER A 87 0.16 1.13 -6.74
C SER A 87 1.08 2.26 -7.22
N MET A 88 2.31 1.95 -7.62
CA MET A 88 3.27 2.94 -8.12
C MET A 88 2.81 3.63 -9.40
N LEU A 89 2.18 2.91 -10.33
CA LEU A 89 1.64 3.51 -11.56
C LEU A 89 0.56 4.56 -11.25
N PHE A 90 -0.38 4.25 -10.35
CA PHE A 90 -1.39 5.21 -9.93
C PHE A 90 -0.79 6.44 -9.25
N MET A 91 0.29 6.26 -8.47
CA MET A 91 1.05 7.37 -7.89
C MET A 91 1.58 8.31 -8.97
N PHE A 92 2.29 7.76 -9.96
CA PHE A 92 2.88 8.55 -11.03
C PHE A 92 1.82 9.31 -11.83
N ILE A 93 0.69 8.66 -12.13
CA ILE A 93 -0.44 9.31 -12.81
C ILE A 93 -1.01 10.46 -11.97
N GLY A 94 -1.19 10.24 -10.67
CA GLY A 94 -1.68 11.26 -9.72
C GLY A 94 -0.74 12.48 -9.67
N ILE A 95 0.56 12.25 -9.51
CA ILE A 95 1.58 13.30 -9.49
C ILE A 95 1.59 14.07 -10.81
N PHE A 96 1.65 13.37 -11.94
CA PHE A 96 1.73 13.99 -13.26
C PHE A 96 0.51 14.89 -13.55
N ARG A 97 -0.69 14.45 -13.17
CA ARG A 97 -1.92 15.24 -13.31
C ARG A 97 -1.94 16.48 -12.42
N ILE A 98 -1.45 16.37 -11.17
CA ILE A 98 -1.36 17.52 -10.26
C ILE A 98 -0.35 18.55 -10.80
N VAL A 99 0.82 18.10 -11.24
CA VAL A 99 1.87 18.97 -11.77
C VAL A 99 1.41 19.70 -13.04
N ARG A 100 0.74 19.00 -13.98
CA ARG A 100 0.22 19.64 -15.20
C ARG A 100 -0.84 20.69 -14.91
N LYS A 101 -1.83 20.39 -14.05
CA LYS A 101 -2.87 21.36 -13.68
C LYS A 101 -2.28 22.63 -13.04
N LYS A 102 -1.20 22.50 -12.27
CA LYS A 102 -0.51 23.66 -11.69
C LYS A 102 0.15 24.55 -12.77
N LYS A 103 0.68 23.95 -13.84
CA LYS A 103 1.29 24.68 -14.96
C LYS A 103 0.24 25.45 -15.77
N ASP A 104 -0.93 24.86 -16.00
CA ASP A 104 -2.00 25.50 -16.79
C ASP A 104 -2.64 26.70 -16.06
N ASN A 105 -2.67 26.71 -14.72
CA ASN A 105 -3.17 27.84 -13.93
C ASN A 105 -2.14 28.98 -13.73
N ALA A 106 -0.90 28.83 -14.23
CA ALA A 106 0.20 29.79 -14.06
C ALA A 106 0.51 30.59 -15.34
N VAL A 107 -0.27 30.39 -16.40
CA VAL A 107 -0.24 31.11 -17.69
C VAL A 107 -1.51 31.94 -17.79
#